data_AF-A0AAQ4EU80-F1
#
_entry.id   AF-A0AAQ4EU80-F1
#
_cell.length_a   1.000
_cell.length_b   1.000
_cell.length_c   1.000
_cell.angle_alpha   90.00
_cell.angle_beta   90.00
_cell.angle_gamma   90.00
#
_symmetry.space_group_name_H-M   'P 1'
#
loop_
_entity.id
_entity.type
_entity.pdbx_description
1 polymer ?
#
loop_
_entity_poly.entity_id
_entity_poly.type
_entity_poly.pdbx_seq_one_letter_code
_entity_poly.pdbx_strand_id
1 'polypeptide(L)'
;MGFLAFRRLLTVRRIWRQDFRLSTFPEMSADQLFFLYYALDNCELSDAVFQSHEFEAHRRLPAAMRVNMALRQSAQFAQAFQCRPGEPMVAEEKCQVLR
;
A
#
# COMPACT_ATOMS: atom_id res chain seq x y z
N MET A 1 9.55 3.06 5.36
CA MET A 1 10.28 2.22 6.35
C MET A 1 9.78 0.77 6.35
N GLY A 2 8.50 0.50 6.62
CA GLY A 2 7.95 -0.87 6.73
C GLY A 2 8.26 -1.79 5.54
N PHE A 3 8.00 -1.35 4.30
CA PHE A 3 8.26 -2.16 3.10
C PHE A 3 9.74 -2.54 2.93
N LEU A 4 10.67 -1.63 3.24
CA LEU A 4 12.10 -1.91 3.13
C LEU A 4 12.55 -2.95 4.15
N ALA A 5 12.03 -2.86 5.37
CA ALA A 5 12.28 -3.87 6.41
C ALA A 5 11.72 -5.23 5.99
N PHE A 6 10.47 -5.28 5.54
CA PHE A 6 9.84 -6.48 5.00
C PHE A 6 10.69 -7.13 3.91
N ARG A 7 11.08 -6.37 2.88
CA ARG A 7 11.87 -6.88 1.76
C ARG A 7 13.25 -7.41 2.19
N ARG A 8 13.87 -6.83 3.23
CA ARG A 8 15.15 -7.30 3.80
C ARG A 8 15.02 -8.53 4.68
N LEU A 9 13.92 -8.63 5.43
CA LEU A 9 13.77 -9.60 6.52
C LEU A 9 12.92 -10.82 6.15
N LEU A 10 12.23 -10.81 5.01
CA LEU A 10 11.43 -11.95 4.56
C LEU A 10 12.32 -13.19 4.36
N THR A 11 12.24 -14.14 5.30
CA THR A 11 13.09 -15.34 5.37
C THR A 11 13.06 -16.18 4.10
N VAL A 12 11.87 -16.37 3.51
CA VAL A 12 11.70 -17.12 2.26
C VAL A 12 12.56 -16.54 1.14
N ARG A 13 12.54 -15.21 0.99
CA ARG A 13 13.38 -14.53 0.00
C ARG A 13 14.85 -14.50 0.39
N ARG A 14 15.16 -14.26 1.67
CA ARG A 14 16.53 -14.09 2.16
C ARG A 14 17.34 -15.39 2.19
N ILE A 15 16.77 -16.47 2.72
CA ILE A 15 17.46 -17.76 2.91
C ILE A 15 17.28 -18.64 1.68
N TRP A 16 16.04 -18.76 1.21
CA TRP A 16 15.69 -19.72 0.17
C TRP A 16 15.75 -19.14 -1.24
N ARG A 17 15.96 -17.81 -1.38
CA ARG A 17 15.96 -17.08 -2.66
C ARG A 17 14.71 -17.31 -3.50
N GLN A 18 13.59 -17.58 -2.83
CA GLN A 18 12.28 -17.77 -3.46
C GLN A 18 11.37 -16.57 -3.19
N ASP A 19 10.45 -16.31 -4.11
CA ASP A 19 9.38 -15.36 -3.87
C ASP A 19 8.27 -16.05 -3.08
N PHE A 20 7.89 -15.50 -1.92
CA PHE A 20 6.78 -16.04 -1.15
C PHE A 20 5.48 -15.78 -1.89
N ARG A 21 4.64 -16.82 -2.00
CA ARG A 21 3.34 -16.76 -2.65
C ARG A 21 2.31 -17.52 -1.84
N LEU A 22 1.07 -17.05 -1.84
CA LEU A 22 -0.04 -17.79 -1.24
C LEU A 22 -0.42 -18.95 -2.17
N SER A 23 -0.69 -20.12 -1.59
CA SER A 23 -1.10 -21.29 -2.38
C SER A 23 -2.39 -21.05 -3.14
N THR A 24 -3.31 -20.29 -2.57
CA THR A 24 -4.60 -19.91 -3.18
C THR A 24 -4.50 -18.71 -4.12
N PHE A 25 -3.35 -18.02 -4.16
CA PHE A 25 -3.14 -16.85 -5.01
C PHE A 25 -1.69 -16.78 -5.51
N PRO A 26 -1.26 -17.78 -6.32
CA PRO A 26 0.13 -17.95 -6.74
C PRO A 26 0.59 -16.94 -7.80
N GLU A 27 -0.27 -16.11 -8.35
CA GLU A 27 0.08 -15.03 -9.28
C GLU A 27 0.66 -13.80 -8.57
N MET A 28 0.28 -13.58 -7.30
CA MET A 28 0.77 -12.45 -6.52
C MET A 28 2.12 -12.73 -5.87
N SER A 29 3.05 -11.82 -6.10
CA SER A 29 4.34 -11.80 -5.41
C SER A 29 4.24 -11.35 -3.95
N ALA A 30 5.28 -11.63 -3.17
CA ALA A 30 5.35 -11.17 -1.77
C ALA A 30 5.28 -9.63 -1.66
N ASP A 31 5.81 -8.91 -2.65
CA ASP A 31 5.80 -7.44 -2.66
C ASP A 31 4.38 -6.92 -2.92
N GLN A 32 3.64 -7.52 -3.85
CA GLN A 32 2.23 -7.19 -4.09
C GLN A 32 1.38 -7.51 -2.85
N LEU A 33 1.60 -8.67 -2.23
CA LEU A 33 0.88 -9.08 -1.01
C LEU A 33 1.11 -8.10 0.14
N PHE A 34 2.33 -7.57 0.32
CA PHE A 34 2.60 -6.57 1.35
C PHE A 34 1.66 -5.36 1.23
N PHE A 35 1.53 -4.80 0.02
CA PHE A 35 0.68 -3.63 -0.21
C PHE A 35 -0.81 -3.98 -0.19
N LEU A 36 -1.18 -5.19 -0.64
CA LEU A 36 -2.55 -5.68 -0.51
C LEU A 36 -2.96 -5.77 0.96
N TYR A 37 -2.14 -6.36 1.82
CA TYR A 37 -2.43 -6.44 3.25
C TYR A 37 -2.45 -5.07 3.93
N TYR A 38 -1.58 -4.14 3.53
CA TYR A 38 -1.67 -2.74 3.96
C TYR A 38 -3.02 -2.11 3.59
N ALA A 39 -3.53 -2.34 2.39
CA ALA A 39 -4.84 -1.82 1.97
C ALA A 39 -5.99 -2.50 2.74
N LEU A 40 -5.93 -3.83 2.91
CA LEU A 40 -6.93 -4.61 3.65
C LEU A 40 -7.04 -4.20 5.11
N ASP A 41 -5.92 -3.90 5.77
CA ASP A 41 -5.88 -3.42 7.16
C ASP A 41 -6.59 -2.06 7.34
N ASN A 42 -6.79 -1.34 6.24
CA ASN A 42 -7.48 -0.06 6.21
C ASN A 42 -8.91 -0.15 5.67
N CYS A 43 -9.39 -1.33 5.29
CA CYS A 43 -10.76 -1.50 4.80
C CYS A 43 -11.77 -1.13 5.89
N GLU A 44 -12.68 -0.22 5.55
CA GLU A 44 -13.67 0.34 6.47
C GLU A 44 -15.00 0.49 5.74
N LEU A 45 -16.07 -0.08 6.31
CA LEU A 45 -17.42 0.13 5.81
C LEU A 45 -17.98 1.40 6.46
N SER A 46 -18.17 2.45 5.66
CA SER A 46 -18.68 3.74 6.13
C SER A 46 -19.50 4.42 5.04
N ASP A 47 -20.48 5.22 5.45
CA ASP A 47 -21.23 6.10 4.55
C ASP A 47 -20.66 7.53 4.55
N ALA A 48 -21.21 8.38 3.67
CA ALA A 48 -20.74 9.75 3.52
C ALA A 48 -20.96 10.62 4.78
N VAL A 49 -22.01 10.33 5.56
CA VAL A 49 -22.33 11.08 6.78
C VAL A 49 -21.29 10.77 7.85
N PHE A 50 -21.00 9.49 8.07
CA PHE A 50 -19.96 9.03 8.97
C PHE A 50 -18.59 9.58 8.57
N GLN A 51 -18.22 9.50 7.29
CA GLN A 51 -16.94 10.02 6.80
C GLN A 51 -16.79 11.54 7.03
N SER A 52 -17.86 12.30 6.82
CA SER A 52 -17.85 13.75 7.04
C SER A 52 -17.70 14.07 8.53
N HIS A 53 -18.46 13.37 9.39
CA HIS A 53 -18.34 13.52 10.83
C HIS A 53 -16.93 13.19 11.34
N GLU A 54 -16.36 12.05 10.94
CA GLU A 54 -15.00 11.65 11.34
C GLU A 54 -13.94 12.67 10.90
N PHE A 55 -14.10 13.25 9.72
CA PHE A 55 -13.21 14.30 9.25
C PHE A 55 -13.37 15.60 10.04
N GLU A 56 -14.58 16.03 10.33
CA GLU A 56 -14.84 17.28 11.04
C GLU A 56 -14.44 17.19 12.52
N ALA A 57 -14.83 16.11 13.20
CA ALA A 57 -14.62 15.90 14.63
C ALA A 57 -13.19 15.45 14.96
N HIS A 58 -12.62 14.56 14.14
CA HIS A 58 -11.37 13.87 14.47
C HIS A 58 -10.25 14.07 13.43
N ARG A 59 -10.50 14.83 12.36
CA ARG A 59 -9.55 15.02 11.25
C ARG A 59 -9.09 13.70 10.63
N ARG A 60 -9.91 12.65 10.76
CA ARG A 60 -9.62 11.32 10.21
C ARG A 60 -10.07 11.30 8.75
N LEU A 61 -9.13 11.05 7.85
CA LEU A 61 -9.44 10.92 6.42
C LEU A 61 -10.20 9.60 6.14
N PRO A 62 -11.08 9.58 5.12
CA PRO A 62 -11.71 8.36 4.65
C PRO A 62 -10.67 7.28 4.31
N ALA A 63 -11.00 6.02 4.55
CA ALA A 63 -10.11 4.88 4.33
C ALA A 63 -9.46 4.88 2.93
N ALA A 64 -10.26 5.10 1.88
CA ALA A 64 -9.77 5.17 0.51
C ALA A 64 -8.70 6.26 0.32
N MET A 65 -8.84 7.42 0.96
CA MET A 65 -7.85 8.49 0.89
C MET A 65 -6.58 8.12 1.67
N ARG A 66 -6.71 7.56 2.88
CA ARG A 66 -5.57 7.10 3.70
C ARG A 66 -4.69 6.10 2.96
N VAL A 67 -5.30 5.17 2.22
CA VAL A 67 -4.58 4.17 1.41
C VAL A 67 -4.05 4.80 0.13
N ASN A 68 -4.91 5.37 -0.70
CA ASN A 68 -4.52 5.75 -2.06
C ASN A 68 -3.56 6.93 -2.08
N MET A 69 -3.72 7.93 -1.21
CA MET A 69 -2.80 9.07 -1.15
C MET A 69 -1.39 8.62 -0.73
N ALA A 70 -1.28 7.69 0.22
CA ALA A 70 0.02 7.16 0.65
C ALA A 70 0.68 6.31 -0.45
N LEU A 71 -0.08 5.40 -1.07
CA LEU A 71 0.47 4.48 -2.08
C LEU A 71 0.88 5.18 -3.37
N ARG A 72 0.14 6.23 -3.79
CA ARG A 72 0.50 7.08 -4.95
C ARG A 72 1.89 7.71 -4.86
N GLN A 73 2.34 7.94 -3.64
CA GLN A 73 3.65 8.55 -3.34
C GLN A 73 4.77 7.51 -3.27
N SER A 74 4.44 6.22 -3.20
CA SER A 74 5.42 5.14 -3.06
C SER A 74 5.94 4.65 -4.41
N ALA A 75 7.24 4.89 -4.66
CA ALA A 75 7.93 4.29 -5.81
C ALA A 75 7.93 2.76 -5.75
N GLN A 76 7.99 2.21 -4.54
CA GLN A 76 8.02 0.77 -4.31
C GLN A 76 6.68 0.12 -4.66
N PHE A 77 5.56 0.78 -4.31
CA PHE A 77 4.23 0.35 -4.74
C PHE A 77 4.12 0.34 -6.27
N ALA A 78 4.48 1.46 -6.91
CA ALA A 78 4.43 1.56 -8.37
C ALA A 78 5.29 0.48 -9.05
N GLN A 79 6.46 0.16 -8.49
CA GLN A 79 7.29 -0.94 -8.99
C GLN A 79 6.62 -2.32 -8.80
N ALA A 80 6.05 -2.59 -7.63
CA ALA A 80 5.43 -3.89 -7.32
C ALA A 80 4.22 -4.20 -8.21
N PHE A 81 3.47 -3.16 -8.61
CA PHE A 81 2.30 -3.29 -9.49
C PHE A 81 2.56 -2.87 -10.94
N GLN A 82 3.82 -2.57 -11.28
CA GLN A 82 4.22 -2.15 -12.63
C GLN A 82 3.42 -0.96 -13.16
N CYS A 83 3.06 -0.02 -12.28
CA CYS A 83 2.30 1.17 -12.64
C CYS A 83 3.13 2.09 -13.56
N ARG A 84 2.45 2.72 -14.53
CA ARG A 84 3.06 3.61 -15.52
C ARG A 84 2.89 5.09 -15.12
N PRO A 85 3.81 5.99 -15.53
CA PRO A 85 3.61 7.42 -15.38
C PRO A 85 2.29 7.88 -16.01
N GLY A 86 1.58 8.77 -15.33
CA GLY A 86 0.25 9.25 -15.73
C GLY A 86 -0.92 8.35 -15.28
N GLU A 87 -0.65 7.16 -14.75
CA GLU A 87 -1.71 6.35 -14.15
C GLU A 87 -2.20 6.94 -12.82
N PRO A 88 -3.47 6.73 -12.43
CA PRO A 88 -4.04 7.30 -11.22
C PRO A 88 -3.28 6.97 -9.95
N MET A 89 -2.59 5.81 -9.91
CA MET A 89 -1.84 5.37 -8.73
C MET A 89 -0.35 5.78 -8.74
N VAL A 90 0.03 6.70 -9.63
CA VAL A 90 1.36 7.32 -9.66
C VAL A 90 1.19 8.83 -9.52
N ALA A 91 1.87 9.43 -8.54
CA ALA A 91 1.91 10.88 -8.41
C ALA A 91 2.91 11.49 -9.42
N GLU A 92 2.50 12.57 -10.09
CA GLU A 92 3.40 13.37 -10.95
C GLU A 92 4.49 14.04 -10.12
N GLU A 93 4.10 14.68 -9.02
CA GLU A 93 5.00 15.26 -8.04
C GLU A 93 4.98 14.44 -6.75
N LYS A 94 6.16 13.96 -6.32
CA LYS A 94 6.28 13.15 -5.13
C LYS A 94 6.50 13.99 -3.88
N CYS A 95 5.70 13.75 -2.85
CA CYS A 95 5.88 14.34 -1.53
C CYS A 95 6.81 13.44 -0.69
N GLN A 96 7.97 13.96 -0.28
CA GLN A 96 8.87 13.28 0.67
C GLN A 96 8.76 13.92 2.05
N VAL A 97 8.17 13.19 2.99
CA VAL A 97 8.06 13.63 4.40
C VAL A 97 9.27 13.17 5.21
N LEU A 98 9.76 11.96 4.93
CA LEU A 98 10.93 11.38 5.60
C LEU A 98 12.09 11.36 4.61
N ARG A 99 13.21 12.02 4.98
CA ARG A 99 14.49 11.92 4.28
C ARG A 99 15.29 10.73 4.78
#